data_AF-I4AKA6-F1
#
_entry.id   AF-I4AKA6-F1
#
_cell.length_a   1.000
_cell.length_b   1.000
_cell.length_c   1.000
_cell.angle_alpha   90.00
_cell.angle_beta   90.00
_cell.angle_gamma   90.00
#
_symmetry.space_group_name_H-M   'P 1'
#
loop_
_entity.id
_entity.type
_entity.pdbx_description
1 polymer ?
#
loop_
_entity_poly.entity_id
_entity_poly.type
_entity_poly.pdbx_seq_one_letter_code
_entity_poly.pdbx_strand_id
1 'polypeptide(L)'
;MKYLFILILLCFTFQGMAQTLDLPTNSECELFKEKKDFNKEERLQKIKKLEGKLVTIYFVKGKNNKIKSKYTGIVDLTLIKAGNSSLKNITSVLVVKENKGNGQAVAHFPLTDSKNYRIYLVECLEK
;
A
#
# COMPACT_ATOMS: atom_id res chain seq x y z
N MET A 1 -35.44 16.69 44.87
CA MET A 1 -34.08 17.23 44.69
C MET A 1 -33.11 16.06 44.77
N LYS A 2 -32.11 16.04 43.87
CA LYS A 2 -30.70 15.65 44.08
C LYS A 2 -30.52 14.27 44.75
N TYR A 3 -29.96 13.25 44.13
CA TYR A 3 -28.57 13.17 43.69
C TYR A 3 -28.47 12.08 42.60
N LEU A 4 -27.96 12.44 41.41
CA LEU A 4 -26.54 12.31 41.04
C LEU A 4 -26.24 10.85 40.62
N PHE A 5 -26.57 10.45 39.40
CA PHE A 5 -25.75 10.73 38.21
C PHE A 5 -24.30 10.28 38.40
N ILE A 6 -24.07 8.97 38.53
CA ILE A 6 -22.74 8.39 38.30
C ILE A 6 -22.91 7.19 37.38
N LEU A 7 -23.25 7.55 36.14
CA LEU A 7 -23.06 6.76 34.93
C LEU A 7 -21.55 6.54 34.79
N ILE A 8 -20.99 5.52 35.42
CA ILE A 8 -19.63 5.03 35.11
C ILE A 8 -19.76 4.28 33.78
N LEU A 9 -19.96 5.07 32.74
CA LEU A 9 -19.64 4.71 31.38
C LEU A 9 -18.11 4.64 31.35
N LEU A 10 -17.56 3.51 31.80
CA LEU A 10 -16.22 3.05 31.44
C LEU A 10 -16.23 2.75 29.93
N CYS A 11 -16.43 3.80 29.14
CA CYS A 11 -15.96 3.86 27.78
C CYS A 11 -14.44 3.88 27.87
N PHE A 12 -13.85 2.69 28.03
CA PHE A 12 -12.51 2.42 27.54
C PHE A 12 -12.54 2.71 26.04
N THR A 13 -12.37 3.97 25.67
CA THR A 13 -11.96 4.34 24.33
C THR A 13 -10.55 3.81 24.21
N PHE A 14 -10.43 2.59 23.71
CA PHE A 14 -9.20 2.05 23.18
C PHE A 14 -8.78 3.02 22.08
N GLN A 15 -7.97 4.02 22.42
CA GLN A 15 -7.29 4.86 21.45
C GLN A 15 -6.29 3.92 20.77
N GLY A 16 -6.73 3.22 19.73
CA GLY A 16 -5.83 2.53 18.83
C GLY A 16 -4.81 3.56 18.37
N MET A 17 -3.56 3.42 18.83
CA MET A 17 -2.47 4.30 18.42
C MET A 17 -2.45 4.29 16.90
N ALA A 18 -2.74 5.44 16.33
CA ALA A 18 -2.69 5.64 14.91
C ALA A 18 -1.23 5.43 14.46
N GLN A 19 -0.93 4.25 13.92
CA GLN A 19 0.40 3.98 13.39
C GLN A 19 0.68 4.98 12.26
N THR A 20 1.72 5.79 12.46
CA THR A 20 2.29 6.66 11.44
C THR A 20 3.37 5.88 10.74
N LEU A 21 3.40 5.96 9.41
CA LEU A 21 4.50 5.39 8.65
C LEU A 21 5.69 6.35 8.76
N ASP A 22 6.75 5.91 9.43
CA ASP A 22 8.00 6.66 9.51
C ASP A 22 8.73 6.57 8.16
N LEU A 23 8.38 7.49 7.26
CA LEU A 23 8.90 7.56 5.89
C LEU A 23 10.43 7.72 5.82
N PRO A 24 11.10 8.53 6.66
CA PRO A 24 12.56 8.69 6.65
C PRO A 24 13.31 7.35 6.75
N THR A 25 12.94 6.53 7.74
CA THR A 25 13.62 5.27 8.08
C THR A 25 13.52 4.23 6.96
N ASN A 26 12.41 4.23 6.21
CA ASN A 26 12.16 3.26 5.13
C ASN A 26 12.27 3.89 3.74
N SER A 27 12.73 5.14 3.65
CA SER A 27 12.69 5.92 2.42
C SER A 27 13.49 5.24 1.32
N GLU A 28 14.62 4.59 1.63
CA GLU A 28 15.46 3.87 0.67
C GLU A 28 14.76 2.66 0.05
N CYS A 29 13.90 1.99 0.82
CA CYS A 29 13.15 0.80 0.46
C CYS A 29 11.83 1.07 -0.29
N GLU A 30 11.35 2.33 -0.35
CA GLU A 30 10.11 2.64 -1.07
C GLU A 30 10.30 2.40 -2.57
N LEU A 31 9.49 1.50 -3.12
CA LEU A 31 9.32 1.35 -4.55
C LEU A 31 8.55 2.55 -5.09
N PHE A 32 8.92 3.02 -6.28
CA PHE A 32 8.15 4.02 -7.01
C PHE A 32 7.99 5.36 -6.24
N LYS A 33 9.09 5.86 -5.65
CA LYS A 33 9.12 7.13 -4.89
C LYS A 33 8.68 8.32 -5.72
N GLU A 34 9.17 8.39 -6.97
CA GLU A 34 8.79 9.39 -7.96
C GLU A 34 7.31 9.20 -8.32
N LYS A 35 6.49 10.19 -7.96
CA LYS A 35 5.04 10.19 -8.22
C LYS A 35 4.62 10.94 -9.50
N LYS A 36 5.54 11.69 -10.11
CA LYS A 36 5.29 12.49 -11.31
C LYS A 36 6.50 12.43 -12.23
N ASP A 37 6.28 12.73 -13.51
CA ASP A 37 7.34 12.95 -14.51
C ASP A 37 8.35 11.79 -14.66
N PHE A 38 7.92 10.57 -14.35
CA PHE A 38 8.74 9.38 -14.47
C PHE A 38 8.75 8.84 -15.91
N ASN A 39 9.87 8.23 -16.30
CA ASN A 39 9.96 7.49 -17.56
C ASN A 39 9.11 6.21 -17.49
N LYS A 40 8.19 6.04 -18.43
CA LYS A 40 7.21 4.94 -18.41
C LYS A 40 7.85 3.60 -18.75
N GLU A 41 8.80 3.59 -19.67
CA GLU A 41 9.52 2.41 -20.11
C GLU A 41 10.39 1.87 -18.96
N GLU A 42 11.15 2.73 -18.29
CA GLU A 42 11.90 2.37 -17.08
C GLU A 42 10.99 1.88 -15.96
N ARG A 43 9.84 2.54 -15.78
CA ARG A 43 8.85 2.15 -14.78
C ARG A 43 8.30 0.77 -15.05
N LEU A 44 7.99 0.47 -16.31
CA LEU A 44 7.56 -0.85 -16.75
C LEU A 44 8.63 -1.90 -16.47
N GLN A 45 9.90 -1.61 -16.74
CA GLN A 45 11.00 -2.54 -16.41
C GLN A 45 11.11 -2.77 -14.91
N LYS A 46 10.96 -1.73 -14.08
CA LYS A 46 10.91 -1.86 -12.62
C LYS A 46 9.75 -2.76 -12.18
N ILE A 47 8.54 -2.56 -12.74
CA ILE A 47 7.36 -3.40 -12.44
C ILE A 47 7.61 -4.85 -12.85
N LYS A 48 8.16 -5.10 -14.04
CA LYS A 48 8.47 -6.46 -14.52
C LYS A 48 9.42 -7.21 -13.58
N LYS A 49 10.43 -6.53 -13.04
CA LYS A 49 11.39 -7.09 -12.06
C LYS A 49 10.76 -7.44 -10.70
N LEU A 50 9.54 -6.98 -10.43
CA LEU A 50 8.83 -7.28 -9.19
C LEU A 50 7.97 -8.54 -9.30
N GLU A 51 7.80 -9.14 -10.48
CA GLU A 51 6.99 -10.34 -10.65
C GLU A 51 7.33 -11.42 -9.61
N GLY A 52 6.30 -11.95 -8.95
CA GLY A 52 6.48 -12.99 -7.94
C GLY A 52 7.05 -12.51 -6.60
N LYS A 53 7.43 -11.23 -6.47
CA LYS A 53 7.91 -10.68 -5.20
C LYS A 53 6.78 -10.31 -4.26
N LEU A 54 7.01 -10.52 -2.96
CA LEU A 54 6.11 -10.11 -1.91
C LEU A 54 6.30 -8.62 -1.58
N VAL A 55 5.23 -7.84 -1.70
CA VAL A 55 5.22 -6.40 -1.43
C VAL A 55 4.20 -6.07 -0.34
N THR A 56 4.48 -5.02 0.41
CA THR A 56 3.53 -4.38 1.31
C THR A 56 3.17 -3.00 0.79
N ILE A 57 1.87 -2.72 0.72
CA ILE A 57 1.27 -1.49 0.23
C ILE A 57 0.55 -0.83 1.40
N TYR A 58 0.93 0.41 1.69
CA TYR A 58 0.27 1.24 2.69
C TYR A 58 -0.52 2.35 1.99
N PHE A 59 -1.79 2.50 2.38
CA PHE A 59 -2.55 3.70 2.11
C PHE A 59 -2.35 4.68 3.27
N VAL A 60 -1.78 5.84 2.98
CA VAL A 60 -1.49 6.90 3.95
C VAL A 60 -2.32 8.15 3.67
N LYS A 61 -2.69 8.88 4.73
CA LYS A 61 -3.45 10.13 4.61
C LYS A 61 -2.94 11.21 5.55
N GLY A 62 -3.05 12.47 5.11
CA GLY A 62 -2.68 13.65 5.88
C GLY A 62 -1.18 13.96 5.83
N LYS A 63 -0.79 15.11 6.38
CA LYS A 63 0.61 15.58 6.36
C LYS A 63 1.57 14.65 7.09
N ASN A 64 1.08 13.90 8.08
CA ASN A 64 1.87 12.99 8.92
C ASN A 64 1.87 11.54 8.40
N ASN A 65 1.39 11.29 7.18
CA ASN A 65 1.34 9.95 6.57
C ASN A 65 0.71 8.88 7.48
N LYS A 66 -0.43 9.20 8.12
CA LYS A 66 -1.15 8.26 8.97
C LYS A 66 -1.60 7.07 8.14
N ILE A 67 -1.22 5.86 8.56
CA ILE A 67 -1.62 4.62 7.88
C ILE A 67 -3.13 4.43 8.08
N LYS A 68 -3.81 4.17 6.97
CA LYS A 68 -5.26 3.94 6.91
C LYS A 68 -5.59 2.50 6.58
N SER A 69 -4.77 1.87 5.74
CA SER A 69 -4.82 0.45 5.46
C SER A 69 -3.45 -0.07 5.06
N LYS A 70 -3.25 -1.36 5.26
CA LYS A 70 -2.08 -2.14 4.86
C LYS A 70 -2.58 -3.32 4.04
N TYR A 71 -1.89 -3.62 2.95
CA TYR A 71 -2.11 -4.82 2.15
C TYR A 71 -0.78 -5.46 1.83
N THR A 72 -0.68 -6.78 1.94
CA THR A 72 0.53 -7.53 1.60
C THR A 72 0.18 -8.62 0.61
N GLY A 73 0.95 -8.75 -0.47
CA GLY A 73 0.65 -9.70 -1.52
C GLY A 73 1.78 -9.82 -2.54
N ILE A 74 1.64 -10.79 -3.44
CA ILE A 74 2.62 -11.11 -4.47
C ILE A 74 2.29 -10.33 -5.74
N VAL A 75 3.27 -9.66 -6.34
CA VAL A 75 3.08 -8.91 -7.58
C VAL A 75 2.74 -9.84 -8.75
N ASP A 76 1.69 -9.47 -9.47
CA ASP A 76 1.15 -10.19 -10.61
C ASP A 76 1.22 -9.34 -11.88
N LEU A 77 1.72 -9.92 -12.97
CA LEU A 77 1.84 -9.24 -14.27
C LEU A 77 0.73 -9.60 -15.25
N THR A 78 -0.36 -10.22 -14.82
CA THR A 78 -1.47 -10.65 -15.69
C THR A 78 -1.96 -9.52 -16.61
N LEU A 79 -2.11 -8.29 -16.10
CA LEU A 79 -2.52 -7.13 -16.91
C LEU A 79 -1.50 -6.73 -18.00
N ILE A 80 -0.21 -7.02 -17.79
CA ILE A 80 0.86 -6.77 -18.77
C ILE A 80 0.87 -7.88 -19.82
N LYS A 81 0.70 -9.14 -19.39
CA LYS A 81 0.71 -10.32 -20.26
C LYS A 81 -0.50 -10.40 -21.19
N ALA A 82 -1.63 -9.80 -20.80
CA ALA A 82 -2.84 -9.78 -21.62
C ALA A 82 -2.72 -8.95 -22.93
N GLY A 83 -1.63 -8.20 -23.13
CA GLY A 83 -1.28 -7.55 -24.41
C GLY A 83 -2.14 -6.35 -24.84
N ASN A 84 -3.36 -6.22 -24.32
CA ASN A 84 -4.33 -5.20 -24.73
C ASN A 84 -4.32 -3.91 -23.88
N SER A 85 -3.41 -3.82 -22.91
CA SER A 85 -3.33 -2.69 -21.97
C SER A 85 -2.35 -1.63 -22.47
N SER A 86 -2.76 -0.36 -22.49
CA SER A 86 -1.86 0.74 -22.83
C SER A 86 -0.67 0.86 -21.86
N LEU A 87 0.46 1.40 -22.32
CA LEU A 87 1.65 1.63 -21.49
C LEU A 87 1.32 2.48 -20.24
N LYS A 88 0.40 3.44 -20.38
CA LYS A 88 -0.11 4.26 -19.28
C LYS A 88 -0.79 3.38 -18.22
N ASN A 89 -1.70 2.49 -18.63
CA ASN A 89 -2.46 1.68 -17.69
C ASN A 89 -1.56 0.69 -16.93
N ILE A 90 -0.65 0.01 -17.64
CA ILE A 90 0.26 -0.97 -17.02
C ILE A 90 1.31 -0.34 -16.10
N THR A 91 1.63 0.94 -16.29
CA THR A 91 2.55 1.67 -15.41
C THR A 91 1.85 2.37 -14.25
N SER A 92 0.53 2.56 -14.33
CA SER A 92 -0.25 3.27 -13.30
C SER A 92 -0.97 2.34 -12.32
N VAL A 93 -0.90 1.01 -12.48
CA VAL A 93 -1.61 0.04 -11.61
C VAL A 93 -0.71 -1.16 -11.28
N LEU A 94 -0.57 -1.49 -9.98
CA LEU A 94 0.02 -2.75 -9.51
C LEU A 94 -1.11 -3.71 -9.31
N VAL A 95 -0.94 -4.90 -9.83
CA VAL A 95 -1.78 -6.02 -9.42
C VAL A 95 -0.99 -6.83 -8.42
N VAL A 96 -1.63 -7.13 -7.30
CA VAL A 96 -1.09 -8.04 -6.30
C VAL A 96 -2.11 -9.12 -5.99
N LYS A 97 -1.63 -10.34 -5.81
CA LYS A 97 -2.39 -11.52 -5.44
C LYS A 97 -2.10 -11.89 -4.01
N GLU A 98 -3.15 -12.18 -3.25
CA GLU A 98 -3.05 -12.78 -1.93
C GLU A 98 -3.77 -14.14 -1.99
N ASN A 99 -3.04 -15.22 -1.73
CA ASN A 99 -3.67 -16.54 -1.57
C ASN A 99 -4.25 -16.59 -0.16
N LYS A 100 -5.57 -16.43 -0.05
CA LYS A 100 -6.30 -16.70 1.18
C LYS A 100 -6.78 -18.14 1.15
N GLY A 101 -6.93 -18.78 2.31
CA GLY A 101 -7.36 -20.18 2.41
C GLY A 101 -8.71 -20.51 1.74
N ASN A 102 -9.46 -19.48 1.36
CA ASN A 102 -10.76 -19.49 0.68
C ASN A 102 -10.70 -19.04 -0.80
N GLY A 103 -9.51 -18.87 -1.38
CA GLY A 103 -9.32 -18.52 -2.79
C GLY A 103 -8.27 -17.43 -3.02
N GLN A 104 -8.01 -17.14 -4.30
CA GLN A 104 -7.07 -16.09 -4.69
C GLN A 104 -7.77 -14.73 -4.74
N ALA A 105 -7.36 -13.79 -3.88
CA ALA A 105 -7.79 -12.41 -3.94
C ALA A 105 -6.84 -11.60 -4.84
N VAL A 106 -7.40 -10.87 -5.80
CA VAL A 106 -6.64 -9.97 -6.69
C VAL A 106 -6.99 -8.54 -6.32
N ALA A 107 -5.98 -7.74 -5.99
CA ALA A 107 -6.15 -6.34 -5.66
C ALA A 107 -5.37 -5.45 -6.64
N HIS A 108 -6.00 -4.35 -7.04
CA HIS A 108 -5.48 -3.36 -7.97
C HIS A 108 -5.17 -2.08 -7.22
N PHE A 109 -3.90 -1.68 -7.22
CA PHE A 109 -3.45 -0.47 -6.53
C PHE A 109 -2.98 0.55 -7.54
N PRO A 110 -3.41 1.82 -7.44
CA PRO A 110 -2.88 2.88 -8.28
C PRO A 110 -1.40 3.03 -7.94
N LEU A 111 -0.56 2.58 -8.86
CA LEU A 111 0.86 2.72 -8.76
C LEU A 111 1.29 4.06 -9.27
N THR A 112 2.37 4.53 -8.68
CA THR A 112 3.28 5.49 -9.26
C THR A 112 2.83 6.93 -9.39
N ASP A 113 1.55 7.27 -9.26
CA ASP A 113 1.11 8.66 -9.37
C ASP A 113 0.43 9.19 -8.10
N SER A 114 -0.08 8.27 -7.27
CA SER A 114 -0.77 8.63 -6.04
C SER A 114 0.19 8.84 -4.89
N LYS A 115 0.20 10.07 -4.35
CA LYS A 115 0.95 10.44 -3.13
C LYS A 115 0.51 9.68 -1.87
N ASN A 116 -0.65 9.04 -1.92
CA ASN A 116 -1.25 8.35 -0.78
C ASN A 116 -0.88 6.86 -0.71
N TYR A 117 -0.20 6.32 -1.72
CA TYR A 117 0.23 4.92 -1.70
C TYR A 117 1.75 4.81 -1.61
N ARG A 118 2.19 4.03 -0.63
CA ARG A 118 3.59 3.72 -0.35
C ARG A 118 3.77 2.22 -0.48
N ILE A 119 4.77 1.79 -1.25
CA ILE A 119 4.94 0.39 -1.63
C ILE A 119 6.36 -0.01 -1.29
N TYR A 120 6.50 -1.14 -0.63
CA TYR A 120 7.78 -1.64 -0.13
C TYR A 120 7.90 -3.12 -0.46
N LEU A 121 9.12 -3.57 -0.72
CA LEU A 121 9.43 -5.00 -0.67
C LEU A 121 9.41 -5.45 0.80
N VAL A 122 8.77 -6.59 1.09
CA VAL A 122 8.68 -7.10 2.48
C VAL A 122 10.07 -7.35 3.07
N GLU A 123 10.97 -7.94 2.28
CA GLU A 123 12.37 -8.19 2.64
C GLU A 123 13.17 -6.94 3.05
N CYS A 124 12.67 -5.74 2.76
CA CYS A 124 13.32 -4.48 3.11
C CYS A 124 12.78 -3.89 4.43
N LEU A 125 11.58 -4.30 4.86
CA LEU A 125 10.94 -3.83 6.09
C LEU A 125 11.27 -4.71 7.31
N GLU A 126 11.71 -5.94 7.06
CA GLU A 126 12.02 -6.95 8.11
C GLU A 126 13.53 -7.03 8.42
N LYS A 127 14.33 -6.07 7.92
CA LYS A 127 15.74 -5.89 8.28
C LYS A 127 15.88 -5.06 9.55
#